data_AF-A0AB39U6G6-F1
#
_entry.id   AF-A0AB39U6G6-F1
#
_cell.length_a   1.000
_cell.length_b   1.000
_cell.length_c   1.000
_cell.angle_alpha   90.00
_cell.angle_beta   90.00
_cell.angle_gamma   90.00
#
_symmetry.space_group_name_H-M   'P 1'
#
loop_
_entity.id
_entity.type
_entity.pdbx_description
1 polymer ?
#
loop_
_entity_poly.entity_id
_entity_poly.type
_entity_poly.pdbx_seq_one_letter_code
_entity_poly.pdbx_strand_id
1 'polypeptide(L)'
;MTKTGRKDTEMAHKDEVWRWDDSQAEETTGAEAQAQADKDLMEWTGATTAQDAANMLLGRPSLAERGREKSEVLHFKAPAYMAEYVKSQGNQSEYMRELIARDMQKHNRRLQTA
;
A
#
# COMPACT_ATOMS: atom_id res chain seq x y z
N MET A 1 -38.10 -21.96 36.94
CA MET A 1 -38.48 -20.81 36.07
C MET A 1 -37.38 -19.77 36.14
N THR A 2 -36.82 -19.42 34.96
CA THR A 2 -36.19 -18.13 34.55
C THR A 2 -35.13 -17.47 35.46
N LYS A 3 -33.86 -17.39 35.00
CA LYS A 3 -33.21 -16.24 34.28
C LYS A 3 -33.00 -15.04 35.23
N THR A 4 -31.88 -14.34 35.40
CA THR A 4 -30.71 -13.98 34.57
C THR A 4 -29.80 -13.13 35.48
N GLY A 5 -28.49 -13.02 35.24
CA GLY A 5 -27.75 -11.88 35.80
C GLY A 5 -26.24 -11.98 35.87
N ARG A 6 -25.59 -11.98 34.70
CA ARG A 6 -24.20 -11.56 34.42
C ARG A 6 -23.09 -12.10 35.35
N LYS A 7 -22.47 -13.19 34.89
CA LYS A 7 -21.02 -13.32 34.98
C LYS A 7 -20.43 -12.33 33.97
N ASP A 8 -19.80 -11.28 34.47
CA ASP A 8 -18.79 -10.55 33.71
C ASP A 8 -17.56 -11.48 33.64
N THR A 9 -17.65 -12.50 32.78
CA THR A 9 -16.46 -13.18 32.27
C THR A 9 -15.81 -12.19 31.32
N GLU A 10 -14.89 -11.42 31.87
CA GLU A 10 -13.79 -10.77 31.19
C GLU A 10 -13.06 -11.83 30.33
N MET A 11 -13.62 -12.10 29.16
CA MET A 11 -12.93 -12.78 28.07
C MET A 11 -11.91 -11.76 27.59
N ALA A 12 -10.77 -11.71 28.27
CA ALA A 12 -9.56 -11.14 27.71
C ALA A 12 -9.34 -11.83 26.37
N HIS A 13 -9.67 -11.12 25.29
CA HIS A 13 -9.23 -11.50 23.96
C HIS A 13 -7.72 -11.55 24.07
N LYS A 14 -7.17 -12.77 24.20
CA LYS A 14 -5.73 -12.98 24.05
C LYS A 14 -5.44 -12.49 22.65
N ASP A 15 -4.80 -11.34 22.56
CA ASP A 15 -4.15 -10.90 21.35
C ASP A 15 -3.22 -12.05 20.97
N GLU A 16 -3.62 -12.84 19.97
CA GLU A 16 -2.76 -13.84 19.35
C GLU A 16 -1.62 -13.05 18.72
N VAL A 17 -0.55 -12.87 19.49
CA VAL A 17 0.69 -12.28 19.01
C VAL A 17 1.21 -13.27 17.98
N TRP A 18 0.98 -12.93 16.70
CA TRP A 18 1.55 -13.68 15.59
C TRP A 18 3.07 -13.67 15.75
N ARG A 19 3.63 -14.86 15.97
CA ARG A 19 5.07 -15.09 16.05
C ARG A 19 5.43 -15.98 14.89
N TRP A 20 6.48 -15.59 14.17
CA TRP A 20 7.06 -16.43 13.15
C TRP A 20 7.61 -17.70 13.80
N ASP A 21 7.24 -18.87 13.28
CA ASP A 21 7.77 -20.15 13.73
C ASP A 21 9.04 -20.47 12.94
N ASP A 22 10.19 -20.11 13.51
CA ASP A 22 11.51 -20.34 12.91
C ASP A 22 11.84 -21.82 12.71
N SER A 23 11.10 -22.77 13.33
CA SER A 23 11.37 -24.20 13.19
C SER A 23 11.06 -24.74 11.78
N GLN A 24 10.27 -24.00 11.00
CA GLN A 24 9.94 -24.30 9.60
C GLN A 24 10.74 -23.45 8.62
N ALA A 25 11.69 -22.63 9.10
CA ALA A 25 12.51 -21.80 8.23
C ALA A 25 13.54 -22.65 7.48
N GLU A 26 13.45 -22.68 6.16
CA GLU A 26 14.46 -23.30 5.31
C GLU A 26 15.62 -22.32 5.06
N GLU A 27 16.85 -22.79 5.22
CA GLU A 27 18.04 -22.00 4.86
C GLU A 27 18.16 -21.93 3.34
N THR A 28 17.63 -20.86 2.76
CA THR A 28 17.78 -20.53 1.35
C THR A 28 18.80 -19.41 1.15
N THR A 29 19.55 -19.46 0.05
CA THR A 29 20.34 -18.30 -0.37
C THR A 29 19.40 -17.14 -0.74
N GLY A 30 19.88 -15.90 -0.64
CA GLY A 30 19.05 -14.73 -0.96
C GLY A 30 18.46 -14.74 -2.38
N ALA A 31 19.15 -15.37 -3.34
CA ALA A 31 18.65 -15.52 -4.70
C ALA A 31 17.51 -16.55 -4.81
N GLU A 32 17.59 -17.66 -4.06
CA GLU A 32 16.55 -18.69 -4.02
C GLU A 32 15.30 -18.19 -3.30
N ALA A 33 15.48 -17.46 -2.19
CA ALA A 33 14.39 -16.82 -1.47
C ALA A 33 13.62 -15.84 -2.37
N GLN A 34 14.34 -15.04 -3.17
CA GLN A 34 13.70 -14.11 -4.11
C GLN A 34 12.93 -14.85 -5.21
N ALA A 35 13.51 -15.90 -5.79
CA ALA A 35 12.84 -16.68 -6.83
C ALA A 35 11.58 -17.38 -6.31
N GLN A 36 11.61 -17.87 -5.07
CA GLN A 36 10.46 -18.49 -4.43
C GLN A 36 9.38 -17.46 -4.10
N ALA A 37 9.76 -16.31 -3.55
CA ALA A 37 8.83 -15.22 -3.29
C ALA A 37 8.15 -14.72 -4.57
N ASP A 38 8.90 -14.53 -5.65
CA ASP A 38 8.38 -14.12 -6.96
C ASP A 38 7.37 -15.14 -7.51
N LYS A 39 7.64 -16.43 -7.34
CA LYS A 39 6.74 -17.51 -7.75
C LYS A 39 5.44 -17.52 -6.95
N ASP A 40 5.54 -17.43 -5.62
CA ASP A 40 4.37 -17.40 -4.73
C ASP A 40 3.51 -16.17 -5.02
N LEU A 41 4.15 -15.03 -5.29
CA LEU A 41 3.50 -13.79 -5.69
C LEU A 41 2.66 -13.98 -6.97
N MET A 42 3.26 -14.59 -8.01
CA MET A 42 2.58 -14.87 -9.28
C MET A 42 1.42 -15.86 -9.10
N GLU A 43 1.59 -16.89 -8.27
CA GLU A 43 0.55 -17.89 -7.99
C GLU A 43 -0.67 -17.27 -7.30
N TRP A 44 -0.44 -16.41 -6.31
CA TRP A 44 -1.52 -15.76 -5.57
C TRP A 44 -2.30 -14.73 -6.39
N THR A 45 -1.64 -14.01 -7.29
CA THR A 45 -2.29 -12.99 -8.12
C THR A 45 -2.75 -13.53 -9.48
N GLY A 46 -2.31 -14.72 -9.88
CA GLY A 46 -2.54 -15.29 -11.21
C GLY A 46 -1.81 -14.55 -12.34
N ALA A 47 -0.74 -13.80 -12.01
CA ALA A 47 -0.03 -12.99 -12.99
C ALA A 47 1.07 -13.78 -13.71
N THR A 48 1.35 -13.42 -14.96
CA THR A 48 2.39 -14.05 -15.79
C THR A 48 3.81 -13.60 -15.48
N THR A 49 3.98 -12.50 -14.75
CA THR A 49 5.29 -12.00 -14.31
C THR A 49 5.24 -11.53 -12.85
N ALA A 50 6.37 -11.64 -12.15
CA ALA A 50 6.50 -11.19 -10.76
C ALA A 50 6.23 -9.68 -10.61
N GLN A 51 6.62 -8.89 -11.63
CA GLN A 51 6.35 -7.46 -11.64
C GLN A 51 4.85 -7.17 -11.72
N ASP A 52 4.11 -7.88 -12.57
CA ASP A 52 2.65 -7.71 -12.70
C ASP A 52 1.94 -8.15 -11.41
N ALA A 53 2.37 -9.26 -10.81
CA ALA A 53 1.89 -9.72 -9.51
C ALA A 53 2.08 -8.66 -8.41
N ALA A 54 3.26 -8.04 -8.34
CA ALA A 54 3.54 -6.96 -7.40
C ALA A 54 2.65 -5.73 -7.65
N ASN A 55 2.42 -5.38 -8.92
CA ASN A 55 1.56 -4.25 -9.30
C ASN A 55 0.09 -4.50 -8.89
N MET A 56 -0.40 -5.73 -9.06
CA MET A 56 -1.76 -6.13 -8.67
C MET A 56 -1.97 -6.07 -7.15
N LEU A 57 -0.99 -6.54 -6.37
CA LEU A 57 -1.03 -6.51 -4.90
C LEU A 57 -0.94 -5.09 -4.33
N LEU A 58 -0.09 -4.24 -4.90
CA LEU A 58 0.15 -2.90 -4.39
C LEU A 58 -0.93 -1.89 -4.83
N GLY A 59 -1.88 -2.28 -5.69
CA GLY A 59 -2.94 -1.41 -6.21
C GLY A 59 -2.42 -0.18 -6.96
N ARG A 60 -1.15 -0.20 -7.34
CA ARG A 60 -0.46 0.89 -8.03
C ARG A 60 -0.36 0.48 -9.49
N PRO A 61 -1.14 1.09 -10.40
CA PRO A 61 -0.91 0.87 -11.83
C PRO A 61 0.55 1.22 -12.12
N SER A 62 1.30 0.27 -12.68
CA SER A 62 2.66 0.56 -13.07
C SER A 62 2.65 1.72 -14.07
N LEU A 63 3.58 2.65 -13.90
CA LEU A 63 3.82 3.70 -14.91
C LEU A 63 4.17 3.10 -16.28
N ALA A 64 4.47 1.80 -16.35
CA ALA A 64 4.79 1.07 -17.57
C ALA A 64 3.54 0.63 -18.37
N GLU A 65 2.42 0.29 -17.72
CA GLU A 65 1.23 -0.25 -18.40
C GLU A 65 0.31 0.82 -18.99
N ARG A 66 0.37 2.07 -18.49
CA ARG A 66 -0.22 3.22 -19.19
C ARG A 66 0.82 3.78 -20.15
N GLY A 67 0.91 3.13 -21.31
CA GLY A 67 1.92 3.41 -22.33
C GLY A 67 2.27 4.88 -22.46
N ARG A 68 3.55 5.21 -22.23
CA ARG A 68 4.14 6.51 -22.55
C ARG A 68 3.29 7.72 -22.17
N GLU A 69 2.70 7.76 -20.98
CA GLU A 69 2.41 9.09 -20.42
C GLU A 69 3.77 9.74 -20.15
N LYS A 70 4.19 10.61 -21.09
CA LYS A 70 5.35 11.47 -20.90
C LYS A 70 5.11 12.17 -19.56
N SER A 71 5.90 11.84 -18.55
CA SER A 71 5.92 12.61 -17.32
C SER A 71 6.42 13.99 -17.69
N GLU A 72 5.50 14.95 -17.78
CA GLU A 72 5.86 16.35 -17.99
C GLU A 72 6.37 16.90 -16.66
N VAL A 73 7.55 17.52 -16.70
CA VAL A 73 8.12 18.18 -15.53
C VAL A 73 7.39 19.51 -15.35
N LEU A 74 6.56 19.59 -14.31
CA LEU A 74 5.88 20.82 -13.92
C LEU A 74 6.75 21.61 -12.94
N HIS A 75 7.11 22.83 -13.35
CA HIS A 75 7.77 23.78 -12.47
C HIS A 75 6.74 24.77 -11.93
N PHE A 76 6.66 24.90 -10.60
CA PHE A 76 5.79 25.87 -9.95
C PHE A 76 6.57 26.62 -8.88
N LYS A 77 6.13 27.85 -8.59
CA LYS A 77 6.68 28.65 -7.50
C LYS A 77 5.91 28.34 -6.22
N ALA A 78 6.62 28.03 -5.15
CA ALA A 78 6.05 27.83 -3.83
C ALA A 78 6.78 28.72 -2.80
N PRO A 79 6.09 29.18 -1.74
CA PRO A 79 6.74 29.81 -0.59
C PRO A 79 7.78 28.88 0.06
N ALA A 80 8.82 29.46 0.65
CA ALA A 80 9.94 28.71 1.23
C ALA A 80 9.49 27.66 2.26
N TYR A 81 8.56 28.02 3.14
CA TYR A 81 8.03 27.09 4.17
C TYR A 81 7.35 25.85 3.55
N MET A 82 6.69 26.01 2.42
CA MET A 82 5.99 24.91 1.73
C MET A 82 6.99 23.99 1.04
N ALA A 83 8.03 24.57 0.42
CA ALA A 83 9.10 23.78 -0.18
C ALA A 83 9.88 22.96 0.86
N GLU A 84 10.18 23.55 2.02
CA GLU A 84 10.78 22.86 3.17
C GLU A 84 9.90 21.71 3.66
N TYR A 85 8.60 21.96 3.78
CA TYR A 85 7.64 20.96 4.23
C TYR A 85 7.53 19.78 3.25
N VAL A 86 7.48 20.03 1.93
CA VAL A 86 7.44 18.96 0.92
C VAL A 86 8.74 18.15 0.92
N LYS A 87 9.89 18.81 1.13
CA LYS A 87 11.19 18.13 1.25
C LYS A 87 11.25 17.16 2.43
N SER A 88 10.55 17.44 3.54
CA SER A 88 10.56 16.57 4.73
C SER A 88 9.76 15.27 4.57
N GLN A 89 8.95 15.14 3.51
CA GLN A 89 8.10 13.95 3.28
C GLN A 89 8.84 12.78 2.59
N GLY A 90 10.15 12.89 2.36
CA GLY A 90 10.95 11.88 1.69
C GLY A 90 10.80 11.92 0.16
N ASN A 91 9.76 11.29 -0.38
CA ASN A 91 9.50 11.29 -1.84
C ASN A 91 8.60 12.46 -2.26
N GLN A 92 9.23 13.59 -2.56
CA GLN A 92 8.56 14.85 -2.91
C GLN A 92 7.58 14.70 -4.09
N SER A 93 8.01 14.04 -5.16
CA SER A 93 7.21 13.90 -6.38
C SER A 93 5.96 13.06 -6.15
N GLU A 94 6.10 11.99 -5.37
CA GLU A 94 5.00 11.10 -5.04
C GLU A 94 4.02 11.74 -4.06
N TYR A 95 4.54 12.40 -3.03
CA TYR A 95 3.74 13.18 -2.09
C TYR A 95 2.89 14.25 -2.79
N MET A 96 3.48 14.99 -3.73
CA MET A 96 2.76 16.00 -4.52
C MET A 96 1.68 15.38 -5.42
N ARG A 97 1.95 14.22 -6.04
CA ARG A 97 0.96 13.50 -6.84
C ARG A 97 -0.23 13.05 -5.99
N GLU A 98 0.01 12.55 -4.78
CA GLU A 98 -1.06 12.17 -3.86
C GLU A 98 -1.92 13.35 -3.44
N LEU A 99 -1.32 14.51 -3.15
CA LEU A 99 -2.07 15.72 -2.80
C LEU A 99 -2.98 16.17 -3.95
N ILE A 100 -2.46 16.21 -5.17
CA ILE A 100 -3.23 16.59 -6.36
C ILE A 100 -4.37 15.60 -6.59
N ALA A 101 -4.11 14.29 -6.52
CA ALA A 101 -5.13 13.26 -6.70
C ALA A 101 -6.26 13.38 -5.66
N ARG A 102 -5.92 13.62 -4.39
CA ARG A 102 -6.90 13.83 -3.32
C ARG A 102 -7.75 15.08 -3.55
N ASP A 103 -7.16 16.16 -4.03
CA ASP A 103 -7.90 17.39 -4.34
C ASP A 103 -8.85 17.20 -5.53
N MET A 104 -8.37 16.58 -6.61
CA MET A 104 -9.21 16.23 -7.77
C MET A 104 -10.41 15.36 -7.39
N GLN A 105 -10.20 14.36 -6.53
CA GLN A 105 -11.30 13.51 -6.04
C GLN A 105 -12.34 14.31 -5.24
N LYS A 106 -11.90 15.23 -4.38
CA LYS A 106 -12.80 16.12 -3.63
C LYS A 106 -13.57 17.06 -4.57
N HIS A 107 -12.89 17.61 -5.57
CA HIS A 107 -13.51 18.52 -6.54
C HIS A 107 -14.55 17.81 -7.40
N ASN A 108 -14.23 16.62 -7.92
CA ASN A 108 -15.18 15.80 -8.67
C ASN A 108 -16.40 15.39 -7.84
N ARG A 109 -16.19 15.05 -6.56
CA ARG A 109 -17.30 14.74 -5.64
C ARG A 109 -18.24 15.93 -5.47
N ARG A 110 -17.70 17.16 -5.34
CA ARG A 110 -18.51 18.39 -5.23
C ARG A 110 -19.33 18.66 -6.50
N LEU A 111 -18.75 18.45 -7.68
CA LEU A 111 -19.44 18.63 -8.96
C LEU A 111 -20.55 17.62 -9.22
N GLN A 112 -20.49 16.42 -8.63
CA GLN A 112 -21.54 15.40 -8.73
C GLN A 112 -22.70 15.60 -7.75
N THR A 113 -22.48 16.37 -6.69
CA THR A 113 -23.49 16.70 -5.67
C THR A 113 -24.16 18.07 -5.87
N ALA A 114 -23.77 18.81 -6.91
CA ALA A 114 -24.36 20.09 -7.31
C ALA A 114 -25.33 19.88 -8.49
#